data_AF-A0A3P2ADU8-F1
#
_entry.id   AF-A0A3P2ADU8-F1
#
_cell.length_a   1.000
_cell.length_b   1.000
_cell.length_c   1.000
_cell.angle_alpha   90.00
_cell.angle_beta   90.00
_cell.angle_gamma   90.00
#
_symmetry.space_group_name_H-M   'P 1'
#
loop_
_entity.id
_entity.type
_entity.pdbx_description
1 polymer ?
#
loop_
_entity_poly.entity_id
_entity_poly.type
_entity_poly.pdbx_seq_one_letter_code
_entity_poly.pdbx_strand_id
1 'polypeptide(L)'
;MKNQKKLILTYSPDYNSGKAEVHLDAADFLKSPEDYNHNLAKLAAGILATANDHIGQLGTARYLAPALDRDLQFKDISIFSYPKCRYRSDNVRLEKLGRRSVDFAFSISHVPMQIKGESFELILLTLRGTESASESLITDFMGTVGKAKTIDWCGYPAYTAFTLYAKKVLCGLQQYLHHNRAKFKYPKIKFFILGHSLGGAAAQLVAAKLTDRGKEVFGYTFASLNALTISGTKAYPNIWNFYNYYDTYGPRGRGAFGYRPAMGGKTIYHKLGHVILFKRNYNKIFHTWKWSKNHVMAGYCEWLGVTL
;
A
#
# COMPACT_ATOMS: atom_id res chain seq x y z
N MET A 1 10.99 5.52 -30.37
CA MET A 1 11.22 4.89 -29.05
C MET A 1 10.30 5.58 -28.04
N LYS A 2 9.28 4.89 -27.51
CA LYS A 2 8.31 5.51 -26.58
C LYS A 2 8.91 5.58 -25.18
N ASN A 3 8.81 6.74 -24.54
CA ASN A 3 9.22 7.01 -23.16
C ASN A 3 8.67 5.95 -22.20
N GLN A 4 9.48 4.93 -21.88
CA GLN A 4 9.24 4.10 -20.69
C GLN A 4 9.56 4.94 -19.47
N LYS A 5 8.56 5.15 -18.60
CA LYS A 5 8.77 5.78 -17.30
C LYS A 5 9.45 4.75 -16.39
N LYS A 6 10.74 4.94 -16.17
CA LYS A 6 11.61 4.05 -15.39
C LYS A 6 11.69 4.58 -13.96
N LEU A 7 11.34 3.73 -13.00
CA LEU A 7 11.60 3.98 -11.60
C LEU A 7 12.99 3.45 -11.26
N ILE A 8 13.90 4.33 -10.85
CA ILE A 8 15.15 3.95 -10.20
C ILE A 8 14.96 4.21 -8.72
N LEU A 9 14.42 3.22 -8.01
CA LEU A 9 14.21 3.32 -6.58
C LEU A 9 15.55 3.44 -5.86
N THR A 10 15.86 4.63 -5.35
CA THR A 10 16.97 4.80 -4.42
C THR A 10 16.43 4.65 -3.01
N TYR A 11 16.72 3.52 -2.35
CA TYR A 11 16.42 3.29 -0.93
C TYR A 11 17.73 3.09 -0.14
N SER A 12 17.68 3.27 1.18
CA SER A 12 18.87 3.49 2.04
C SER A 12 19.20 2.23 2.92
N PRO A 13 20.31 2.14 3.70
CA PRO A 13 21.33 1.08 3.62
C PRO A 13 21.09 -0.24 4.38
N ASP A 14 19.97 -0.45 5.09
CA ASP A 14 19.78 -1.69 5.89
C ASP A 14 19.37 -2.92 5.05
N TYR A 15 19.27 -2.75 3.72
CA TYR A 15 18.97 -3.81 2.74
C TYR A 15 19.99 -3.88 1.60
N ASN A 16 21.24 -3.46 1.86
CA ASN A 16 22.22 -3.03 0.88
C ASN A 16 21.75 -1.78 0.13
N SER A 17 22.64 -0.82 -0.07
CA SER A 17 22.46 0.23 -1.07
C SER A 17 22.10 -0.44 -2.40
N GLY A 18 20.85 -0.29 -2.83
CA GLY A 18 20.31 -0.97 -4.00
C GLY A 18 19.44 -0.03 -4.83
N LYS A 19 19.45 -0.23 -6.14
CA LYS A 19 18.60 0.46 -7.10
C LYS A 19 17.51 -0.51 -7.49
N ALA A 20 16.31 -0.38 -6.91
CA ALA A 20 15.18 -1.19 -7.34
C ALA A 20 14.62 -0.68 -8.69
N GLU A 21 14.75 -1.48 -9.75
CA GLU A 21 14.25 -1.11 -11.09
C GLU A 21 12.84 -1.67 -11.31
N VAL A 22 11.86 -0.77 -11.43
CA VAL A 22 10.49 -1.10 -11.83
C VAL A 22 10.00 -0.12 -12.90
N HIS A 23 9.03 -0.53 -13.70
CA HIS A 23 8.54 0.27 -14.81
C HIS A 23 7.06 0.58 -14.64
N LEU A 24 6.69 1.81 -14.94
CA LEU A 24 5.30 2.22 -15.07
C LEU A 24 4.95 2.24 -16.55
N ASP A 25 4.26 1.18 -17.00
CA ASP A 25 3.80 1.04 -18.37
C ASP A 25 2.27 1.13 -18.44
N ALA A 26 1.75 2.00 -19.30
CA ALA A 26 0.32 2.11 -19.53
C ALA A 26 -0.29 0.81 -20.08
N ALA A 27 0.49 -0.02 -20.79
CA ALA A 27 0.05 -1.32 -21.30
C ALA A 27 -0.35 -2.29 -20.18
N ASP A 28 0.26 -2.18 -19.01
CA ASP A 28 -0.07 -3.04 -17.86
C ASP A 28 -1.48 -2.79 -17.32
N PHE A 29 -2.04 -1.61 -17.58
CA PHE A 29 -3.39 -1.20 -17.20
C PHE A 29 -4.43 -1.40 -18.31
N LEU A 30 -4.07 -2.02 -19.45
CA LEU A 30 -5.03 -2.43 -20.48
C LEU A 30 -5.69 -3.77 -20.16
N LYS A 31 -5.04 -4.59 -19.34
CA LYS A 31 -5.59 -5.87 -18.88
C LYS A 31 -6.70 -5.61 -17.86
N SER A 32 -7.65 -6.55 -17.77
CA SER A 32 -8.65 -6.50 -16.71
C SER A 32 -7.95 -6.47 -15.35
N PRO A 33 -8.39 -5.62 -14.40
CA PRO A 33 -7.82 -5.64 -13.06
C PRO A 33 -8.08 -6.97 -12.31
N GLU A 34 -9.04 -7.78 -12.79
CA GLU A 34 -9.36 -9.13 -12.33
C GLU A 34 -8.35 -10.18 -12.81
N ASP A 35 -7.50 -9.84 -13.78
CA ASP A 35 -6.41 -10.70 -14.24
C ASP A 35 -5.12 -10.34 -13.51
N TYR A 36 -4.43 -11.35 -12.97
CA TYR A 36 -3.17 -11.11 -12.27
C TYR A 36 -2.13 -10.50 -13.22
N ASN A 37 -1.57 -9.34 -12.84
CA ASN A 37 -0.47 -8.72 -13.55
C ASN A 37 0.80 -8.68 -12.68
N HIS A 38 1.80 -9.49 -13.04
CA HIS A 38 3.08 -9.57 -12.33
C HIS A 38 3.88 -8.26 -12.39
N ASN A 39 3.84 -7.51 -13.51
CA ASN A 39 4.53 -6.23 -13.63
C ASN A 39 3.93 -5.18 -12.69
N LEU A 40 2.60 -5.13 -12.57
CA LEU A 40 1.94 -4.26 -11.59
C LEU A 40 2.28 -4.67 -10.16
N ALA A 41 2.41 -5.96 -9.86
CA ALA A 41 2.87 -6.40 -8.55
C ALA A 41 4.31 -5.92 -8.25
N LYS A 42 5.24 -6.01 -9.21
CA LYS A 42 6.60 -5.49 -9.09
C LYS A 42 6.61 -3.98 -8.83
N LEU A 43 5.89 -3.22 -9.66
CA LEU A 43 5.74 -1.77 -9.51
C LEU A 43 5.15 -1.40 -8.15
N ALA A 44 4.10 -2.11 -7.71
CA ALA A 44 3.46 -1.89 -6.43
C ALA A 44 4.42 -2.13 -5.25
N ALA A 45 5.19 -3.23 -5.29
CA ALA A 45 6.17 -3.54 -4.27
C ALA A 45 7.27 -2.48 -4.20
N GLY A 46 7.75 -2.03 -5.35
CA GLY A 46 8.75 -0.98 -5.46
C GLY A 46 8.29 0.35 -4.85
N ILE A 47 7.09 0.82 -5.22
CA ILE A 47 6.51 2.05 -4.65
C ILE A 47 6.33 1.91 -3.13
N LEU A 48 5.79 0.80 -2.65
CA LEU A 48 5.59 0.59 -1.22
C LEU A 48 6.90 0.50 -0.44
N ALA A 49 7.99 -0.01 -1.03
CA ALA A 49 9.31 0.02 -0.40
C ALA A 49 9.76 1.47 -0.09
N THR A 50 9.48 2.43 -0.98
CA THR A 50 9.77 3.86 -0.70
C THR A 50 8.82 4.50 0.31
N ALA A 51 7.59 3.99 0.41
CA ALA A 51 6.58 4.51 1.33
C ALA A 51 6.87 4.10 2.79
N ASN A 52 7.43 2.91 3.00
CA ASN A 52 7.77 2.35 4.33
C ASN A 52 9.26 2.57 4.68
N ASP A 53 9.84 3.68 4.24
CA ASP A 53 11.23 4.09 4.48
C ASP A 53 11.69 3.92 5.94
N HIS A 54 12.62 2.98 6.19
CA HIS A 54 13.04 2.52 7.52
C HIS A 54 14.41 3.06 7.98
N ILE A 55 14.82 4.30 7.71
CA ILE A 55 16.16 4.76 8.17
C ILE A 55 16.13 6.09 8.91
N GLY A 56 16.33 5.99 10.24
CA GLY A 56 16.76 7.06 11.15
C GLY A 56 15.82 8.25 11.35
N GLN A 57 14.86 8.47 10.45
CA GLN A 57 13.82 9.50 10.52
C GLN A 57 12.51 8.92 10.00
N LEU A 58 11.79 8.26 10.92
CA LEU A 58 10.54 7.57 10.64
C LEU A 58 9.50 8.51 10.02
N GLY A 59 8.78 7.99 9.03
CA GLY A 59 7.59 8.62 8.47
C GLY A 59 7.80 9.94 7.73
N THR A 60 8.96 10.14 7.11
CA THR A 60 9.26 11.43 6.44
C THR A 60 8.95 11.50 4.94
N ALA A 61 8.35 10.45 4.36
CA ALA A 61 8.10 10.33 2.90
C ALA A 61 9.34 10.66 2.03
N ARG A 62 10.55 10.50 2.58
CA ARG A 62 11.80 11.01 2.01
C ARG A 62 12.09 10.38 0.65
N TYR A 63 11.81 9.09 0.48
CA TYR A 63 12.00 8.39 -0.79
C TYR A 63 10.73 8.33 -1.63
N LEU A 64 9.54 8.33 -1.02
CA LEU A 64 8.28 8.27 -1.76
C LEU A 64 8.06 9.50 -2.63
N ALA A 65 8.20 10.71 -2.08
CA ALA A 65 7.94 11.94 -2.82
C ALA A 65 8.81 12.09 -4.08
N PRO A 66 10.16 11.95 -4.04
CA PRO A 66 10.99 12.02 -5.23
C PRO A 66 10.74 10.86 -6.21
N ALA A 67 10.47 9.64 -5.72
CA ALA A 67 10.15 8.50 -6.58
C ALA A 67 8.88 8.74 -7.40
N LEU A 68 7.84 9.32 -6.78
CA LEU A 68 6.62 9.69 -7.47
C LEU A 68 6.83 10.86 -8.44
N ASP A 69 7.49 11.94 -8.00
CA ASP A 69 7.64 13.18 -8.78
C ASP A 69 8.63 13.02 -9.94
N ARG A 70 9.87 12.60 -9.66
CA ARG A 70 10.96 12.60 -10.65
C ARG A 70 10.97 11.37 -11.53
N ASP A 71 10.79 10.20 -10.91
CA ASP A 71 11.06 8.94 -11.59
C ASP A 71 9.79 8.41 -12.28
N LEU A 72 8.65 8.45 -11.59
CA LEU A 72 7.36 8.01 -12.15
C LEU A 72 6.53 9.14 -12.79
N GLN A 73 6.94 10.40 -12.61
CA GLN A 73 6.27 11.58 -13.17
C GLN A 73 4.79 11.69 -12.77
N PHE A 74 4.46 11.31 -11.54
CA PHE A 74 3.17 11.61 -10.92
C PHE A 74 3.09 13.10 -10.59
N LYS A 75 1.89 13.65 -10.70
CA LYS A 75 1.56 15.06 -10.54
C LYS A 75 0.71 15.28 -9.29
N ASP A 76 0.77 16.52 -8.80
CA ASP A 76 -0.03 17.00 -7.68
C ASP A 76 -0.05 15.97 -6.53
N ILE A 77 1.11 15.59 -6.01
CA ILE A 77 1.29 14.57 -4.99
C ILE A 77 0.88 15.14 -3.63
N SER A 78 -0.24 14.65 -3.11
CA SER A 78 -0.73 14.98 -1.77
C SER A 78 -0.30 13.92 -0.77
N ILE A 79 0.42 14.33 0.28
CA ILE A 79 0.98 13.47 1.33
C ILE A 79 0.24 13.76 2.63
N PHE A 80 -0.42 12.74 3.19
CA PHE A 80 -1.27 12.87 4.37
C PHE A 80 -0.65 12.16 5.58
N SER A 81 -0.64 12.84 6.73
CA SER A 81 -0.23 12.26 8.02
C SER A 81 1.19 11.66 8.04
N TYR A 82 2.07 12.12 7.16
CA TYR A 82 3.51 11.95 7.32
C TYR A 82 4.03 13.12 8.18
N PRO A 83 4.70 12.87 9.32
CA PRO A 83 5.14 13.92 10.24
C PRO A 83 6.04 14.98 9.60
N LYS A 84 6.84 14.60 8.58
CA LYS A 84 7.66 15.54 7.80
C LYS A 84 7.67 15.10 6.33
N CYS A 85 7.89 16.02 5.41
CA CYS A 85 8.37 15.75 4.06
C CYS A 85 9.40 16.83 3.71
N ARG A 86 10.67 16.44 3.55
CA ARG A 86 11.76 17.39 3.27
C ARG A 86 11.96 17.63 1.77
N TYR A 87 11.37 16.79 0.93
CA TYR A 87 11.41 16.97 -0.50
C TYR A 87 10.57 18.20 -0.87
N ARG A 88 11.22 19.19 -1.50
CA ARG A 88 10.59 20.44 -1.95
C ARG A 88 10.43 20.40 -3.46
N SER A 89 9.18 20.42 -3.90
CA SER A 89 8.75 20.49 -5.30
C SER A 89 7.35 21.08 -5.30
N ASP A 90 7.01 21.91 -6.27
CA ASP A 90 5.66 22.48 -6.41
C ASP A 90 4.59 21.41 -6.64
N ASN A 91 5.03 20.23 -7.11
CA ASN A 91 4.21 19.06 -7.29
C ASN A 91 3.91 18.30 -5.99
N VAL A 92 4.47 18.67 -4.83
CA VAL A 92 4.32 17.92 -3.57
C VAL A 92 3.72 18.80 -2.48
N ARG A 93 2.62 18.32 -1.88
CA ARG A 93 1.88 19.04 -0.84
C ARG A 93 1.68 18.16 0.38
N LEU A 94 1.93 18.73 1.56
CA LEU A 94 1.56 18.11 2.83
C LEU A 94 0.12 18.50 3.17
N GLU A 95 -0.74 17.50 3.26
CA GLU A 95 -2.16 17.67 3.53
C GLU A 95 -2.50 17.32 4.98
N LYS A 96 -3.49 18.03 5.53
CA LYS A 96 -4.02 17.79 6.88
C LYS A 96 -5.47 17.36 6.80
N LEU A 97 -5.81 16.29 7.53
CA LEU A 97 -7.19 15.84 7.72
C LEU A 97 -7.61 16.06 9.18
N GLY A 98 -8.26 17.20 9.44
CA GLY A 98 -8.82 17.54 10.76
C GLY A 98 -7.78 17.78 11.86
N ARG A 99 -8.27 18.06 13.08
CA ARG A 99 -7.47 18.44 14.26
C ARG A 99 -6.88 17.26 15.05
N ARG A 100 -7.30 16.03 14.79
CA ARG A 100 -6.80 14.80 15.44
C ARG A 100 -6.33 13.81 14.37
N SER A 101 -5.15 14.05 13.81
CA SER A 101 -4.53 13.11 12.87
C SER A 101 -3.95 11.94 13.65
N VAL A 102 -4.79 10.99 14.04
CA VAL A 102 -4.30 9.69 14.53
C VAL A 102 -3.57 8.99 13.36
N ASP A 103 -2.47 8.32 13.69
CA ASP A 103 -1.42 7.83 12.80
C ASP A 103 -1.92 6.90 11.70
N PHE A 104 -2.04 7.42 10.48
CA PHE A 104 -2.45 6.67 9.29
C PHE A 104 -1.94 7.40 8.05
N ALA A 105 -0.71 7.09 7.65
CA ALA A 105 0.02 7.82 6.62
C ALA A 105 -0.29 7.29 5.22
N PHE A 106 -0.69 8.16 4.30
CA PHE A 106 -0.97 7.77 2.92
C PHE A 106 -0.67 8.90 1.95
N SER A 107 -0.53 8.57 0.67
CA SER A 107 -0.39 9.56 -0.40
C SER A 107 -1.41 9.33 -1.50
N ILE A 108 -1.74 10.41 -2.21
CA ILE A 108 -2.58 10.40 -3.42
C ILE A 108 -1.88 11.23 -4.48
N SER A 109 -1.81 10.71 -5.69
CA SER A 109 -1.22 11.40 -6.85
C SER A 109 -1.87 10.93 -8.14
N HIS A 110 -1.62 11.60 -9.26
CA HIS A 110 -2.13 11.14 -10.55
C HIS A 110 -1.11 11.26 -11.69
N VAL A 111 -1.33 10.52 -12.77
CA VAL A 111 -0.53 10.63 -13.99
C VAL A 111 -1.38 10.33 -15.24
N PRO A 112 -1.32 11.17 -16.28
CA PRO A 112 -1.99 10.90 -17.53
C PRO A 112 -1.28 9.77 -18.28
N MET A 113 -2.07 8.80 -18.74
CA MET A 113 -1.62 7.63 -19.49
C MET A 113 -2.30 7.57 -20.86
N GLN A 114 -1.55 7.13 -21.87
CA GLN A 114 -2.04 6.93 -23.22
C GLN A 114 -1.34 5.74 -23.88
N ILE A 115 -2.12 4.78 -24.37
CA ILE A 115 -1.62 3.59 -25.05
C ILE A 115 -2.67 3.03 -26.00
N LYS A 116 -2.26 2.66 -27.23
CA LYS A 116 -3.10 1.95 -28.23
C LYS A 116 -4.57 2.46 -28.33
N GLY A 117 -4.75 3.78 -28.47
CA GLY A 117 -6.09 4.38 -28.62
C GLY A 117 -6.87 4.59 -27.31
N GLU A 118 -6.38 4.06 -26.19
CA GLU A 118 -6.94 4.34 -24.86
C GLU A 118 -6.16 5.45 -24.16
N SER A 119 -6.89 6.37 -23.53
CA SER A 119 -6.30 7.43 -22.70
C SER A 119 -7.07 7.52 -21.38
N PHE A 120 -6.34 7.62 -20.28
CA PHE A 120 -6.92 7.66 -18.93
C PHE A 120 -6.01 8.38 -17.95
N GLU A 121 -6.58 8.90 -16.88
CA GLU A 121 -5.86 9.31 -15.69
C GLU A 121 -5.69 8.14 -14.74
N LEU A 122 -4.45 7.85 -14.36
CA LEU A 122 -4.15 6.88 -13.33
C LEU A 122 -4.02 7.60 -11.99
N ILE A 123 -4.96 7.36 -11.08
CA ILE A 123 -4.87 7.83 -9.69
C ILE A 123 -4.17 6.77 -8.84
N LEU A 124 -3.05 7.13 -8.23
CA LEU A 124 -2.30 6.27 -7.32
C LEU A 124 -2.63 6.61 -5.87
N LEU A 125 -2.99 5.59 -5.10
CA LEU A 125 -3.13 5.64 -3.64
C LEU A 125 -2.07 4.74 -3.01
N THR A 126 -1.25 5.29 -2.11
CA THR A 126 -0.24 4.51 -1.38
C THR A 126 -0.49 4.59 0.11
N LEU A 127 -0.82 3.46 0.74
CA LEU A 127 -1.12 3.39 2.18
C LEU A 127 0.01 2.68 2.92
N ARG A 128 0.63 3.39 3.88
CA ARG A 128 1.78 2.90 4.63
C ARG A 128 1.35 2.05 5.83
N GLY A 129 2.22 1.14 6.25
CA GLY A 129 2.14 0.50 7.57
C GLY A 129 2.53 1.42 8.73
N THR A 130 2.42 0.88 9.95
CA THR A 130 2.95 1.51 11.17
C THR A 130 4.45 1.31 11.26
N GLU A 131 5.16 2.36 11.67
CA GLU A 131 6.64 2.43 11.71
C GLU A 131 7.23 2.48 13.13
N SER A 132 6.47 2.82 14.17
CA SER A 132 6.97 2.86 15.55
C SER A 132 6.21 1.89 16.46
N ALA A 133 6.96 1.13 17.27
CA ALA A 133 6.39 0.28 18.32
C ALA A 133 5.64 1.11 19.39
N SER A 134 5.89 2.42 19.45
CA SER A 134 5.31 3.36 20.42
C SER A 134 4.08 4.13 19.93
N GLU A 135 3.82 4.30 18.62
CA GLU A 135 2.62 5.02 18.15
C GLU A 135 1.39 4.14 17.89
N SER A 136 1.51 2.81 17.72
CA SER A 136 0.30 2.01 17.44
C SER A 136 0.28 0.58 17.98
N LEU A 137 1.38 0.06 18.54
CA LEU A 137 1.48 -1.37 18.88
C LEU A 137 0.88 -1.74 20.24
N ILE A 138 0.64 -0.76 21.13
CA ILE A 138 -0.02 -0.99 22.42
C ILE A 138 -1.43 -0.39 22.40
N THR A 139 -1.62 0.85 21.98
CA THR A 139 -2.92 1.54 22.02
C THR A 139 -3.85 1.17 20.87
N ASP A 140 -3.39 1.18 19.61
CA ASP A 140 -4.23 0.81 18.46
C ASP A 140 -4.33 -0.71 18.29
N PHE A 141 -3.23 -1.42 18.50
CA PHE A 141 -3.18 -2.86 18.34
C PHE A 141 -3.86 -3.60 19.50
N MET A 142 -3.73 -3.19 20.77
CA MET A 142 -4.58 -3.77 21.83
C MET A 142 -6.02 -3.26 21.76
N GLY A 143 -6.28 -2.03 21.27
CA GLY A 143 -7.63 -1.53 21.06
C GLY A 143 -8.43 -2.32 20.01
N THR A 144 -7.74 -2.77 18.94
CA THR A 144 -8.32 -3.60 17.87
C THR A 144 -8.63 -5.03 18.32
N VAL A 145 -8.10 -5.45 19.47
CA VAL A 145 -8.01 -6.86 19.87
C VAL A 145 -8.71 -7.12 21.20
N GLY A 146 -8.62 -6.19 22.14
CA GLY A 146 -9.29 -6.25 23.44
C GLY A 146 -10.79 -5.97 23.37
N LYS A 147 -11.26 -5.27 22.32
CA LYS A 147 -12.69 -5.13 21.98
C LYS A 147 -12.85 -5.17 20.46
N ALA A 148 -12.97 -6.38 19.92
CA ALA A 148 -13.16 -6.69 18.49
C ALA A 148 -14.47 -6.13 17.91
N LYS A 149 -14.61 -4.80 17.86
CA LYS A 149 -15.74 -4.14 17.21
C LYS A 149 -15.53 -4.20 15.71
N THR A 150 -16.51 -4.77 15.02
CA THR A 150 -16.58 -4.78 13.56
C THR A 150 -17.58 -3.75 13.08
N ILE A 151 -17.33 -3.20 11.90
CA ILE A 151 -18.27 -2.38 11.15
C ILE A 151 -18.56 -3.12 9.86
N ASP A 152 -19.83 -3.18 9.45
CA ASP A 152 -20.17 -3.68 8.13
C ASP A 152 -19.53 -2.81 7.05
N TRP A 153 -18.72 -3.43 6.21
CA TRP A 153 -18.04 -2.80 5.10
C TRP A 153 -18.28 -3.61 3.85
N CYS A 154 -19.19 -3.12 3.01
CA CYS A 154 -19.57 -3.78 1.77
C CYS A 154 -20.13 -5.21 2.00
N GLY A 155 -20.90 -5.41 3.07
CA GLY A 155 -21.45 -6.72 3.43
C GLY A 155 -20.48 -7.64 4.19
N TYR A 156 -19.30 -7.15 4.57
CA TYR A 156 -18.31 -7.91 5.35
C TYR A 156 -18.04 -7.24 6.71
N PRO A 157 -17.95 -8.02 7.81
CA PRO A 157 -17.56 -7.51 9.11
C PRO A 157 -16.05 -7.17 9.14
N ALA A 158 -15.74 -5.89 9.01
CA ALA A 158 -14.37 -5.37 9.00
C ALA A 158 -13.99 -4.76 10.35
N TYR A 159 -12.74 -4.92 10.79
CA TYR A 159 -12.29 -4.35 12.07
C TYR A 159 -12.34 -2.83 12.05
N THR A 160 -12.90 -2.23 13.12
CA THR A 160 -13.13 -0.78 13.23
C THR A 160 -11.90 0.06 12.87
N ALA A 161 -10.71 -0.29 13.38
CA ALA A 161 -9.49 0.48 13.13
C ALA A 161 -9.17 0.63 11.62
N PHE A 162 -9.26 -0.46 10.86
CA PHE A 162 -8.99 -0.42 9.42
C PHE A 162 -10.10 0.28 8.64
N THR A 163 -11.35 0.20 9.10
CA THR A 163 -12.45 0.97 8.49
C THR A 163 -12.31 2.47 8.73
N LEU A 164 -11.80 2.90 9.89
CA LEU A 164 -11.51 4.31 10.17
C LEU A 164 -10.38 4.83 9.27
N TYR A 165 -9.31 4.04 9.10
CA TYR A 165 -8.26 4.37 8.14
C TYR A 165 -8.82 4.45 6.71
N ALA A 166 -9.59 3.45 6.26
CA ALA A 166 -10.21 3.48 4.94
C ALA A 166 -11.12 4.71 4.73
N LYS A 167 -11.92 5.11 5.74
CA LYS A 167 -12.73 6.33 5.69
C LYS A 167 -11.88 7.59 5.56
N LYS A 168 -10.76 7.67 6.29
CA LYS A 168 -9.81 8.79 6.20
C LYS A 168 -9.21 8.90 4.80
N VAL A 169 -8.82 7.77 4.20
CA VAL A 169 -8.30 7.72 2.82
C VAL A 169 -9.36 8.13 1.81
N LEU A 170 -10.60 7.66 1.95
CA LEU A 170 -11.71 8.06 1.07
C LEU A 170 -12.05 9.55 1.18
N CYS A 171 -11.95 10.13 2.38
CA CYS A 171 -12.10 11.58 2.59
C CYS A 171 -10.98 12.36 1.90
N GLY A 172 -9.72 11.95 2.10
CA GLY A 172 -8.57 12.53 1.40
C GLY A 172 -8.70 12.42 -0.12
N LEU A 173 -9.18 11.27 -0.63
CA LEU A 173 -9.44 11.07 -2.05
C LEU A 173 -10.52 12.00 -2.58
N GLN A 174 -11.61 12.19 -1.85
CA GLN A 174 -12.67 13.12 -2.24
C GLN A 174 -12.12 14.55 -2.36
N GLN A 175 -11.35 15.02 -1.37
CA GLN A 175 -10.70 16.34 -1.42
C GLN A 175 -9.72 16.43 -2.59
N TYR A 176 -8.90 15.39 -2.78
CA TYR A 176 -7.93 15.31 -3.86
C TYR A 176 -8.59 15.45 -5.24
N LEU A 177 -9.64 14.67 -5.48
CA LEU A 177 -10.39 14.70 -6.73
C LEU A 177 -11.07 16.06 -6.91
N HIS A 178 -11.65 16.64 -5.85
CA HIS A 178 -12.26 17.96 -5.93
C HIS A 178 -11.26 19.05 -6.36
N HIS A 179 -10.06 19.06 -5.78
CA HIS A 179 -9.04 20.06 -6.08
C HIS A 179 -8.33 19.87 -7.42
N ASN A 180 -8.18 18.63 -7.90
CA ASN A 180 -7.33 18.34 -9.05
C ASN A 180 -8.10 17.91 -10.30
N ARG A 181 -9.41 17.66 -10.24
CA ARG A 181 -10.17 17.15 -11.41
C ARG A 181 -10.13 18.08 -12.62
N ALA A 182 -10.05 19.40 -12.42
CA ALA A 182 -9.89 20.35 -13.53
C ALA A 182 -8.51 20.29 -14.22
N LYS A 183 -7.50 19.70 -13.56
CA LYS A 183 -6.13 19.54 -14.09
C LYS A 183 -5.93 18.22 -14.84
N PHE A 184 -6.89 17.30 -14.74
CA PHE A 184 -6.82 16.00 -15.38
C PHE A 184 -6.89 16.16 -16.90
N LYS A 185 -5.98 15.49 -17.60
CA LYS A 185 -5.90 15.50 -19.05
C LYS A 185 -6.99 14.62 -19.68
N TYR A 186 -7.37 13.54 -19.00
CA TYR A 186 -8.34 12.57 -19.52
C TYR A 186 -9.53 12.35 -18.56
N PRO A 187 -10.75 12.16 -19.10
CA PRO A 187 -11.94 11.97 -18.28
C PRO A 187 -12.05 10.55 -17.71
N LYS A 188 -11.50 9.55 -18.39
CA LYS A 188 -11.45 8.17 -17.90
C LYS A 188 -10.47 8.09 -16.74
N ILE A 189 -10.87 7.51 -15.62
CA ILE A 189 -10.04 7.38 -14.42
C ILE A 189 -9.88 5.90 -14.06
N LYS A 190 -8.64 5.47 -13.84
CA LYS A 190 -8.29 4.18 -13.24
C LYS A 190 -7.61 4.41 -11.89
N PHE A 191 -7.89 3.55 -10.92
CA PHE A 191 -7.28 3.63 -9.59
C PHE A 191 -6.25 2.53 -9.39
N PHE A 192 -5.05 2.88 -8.93
CA PHE A 192 -4.03 1.93 -8.51
C PHE A 192 -3.83 2.10 -7.01
N ILE A 193 -4.20 1.07 -6.24
CA ILE A 193 -4.32 1.17 -4.77
C ILE A 193 -3.37 0.19 -4.14
N LEU A 194 -2.42 0.75 -3.39
CA LEU A 194 -1.30 0.04 -2.81
C LEU A 194 -1.36 0.09 -1.29
N GLY A 195 -1.04 -1.01 -0.62
CA GLY A 195 -0.93 -1.00 0.84
C GLY A 195 0.05 -2.02 1.40
N HIS A 196 0.78 -1.65 2.44
CA HIS A 196 1.66 -2.54 3.19
C HIS A 196 1.20 -2.65 4.66
N SER A 197 1.29 -3.85 5.27
CA SER A 197 1.01 -4.05 6.70
C SER A 197 -0.39 -3.54 7.11
N LEU A 198 -0.51 -2.65 8.10
CA LEU A 198 -1.77 -1.98 8.46
C LEU A 198 -2.39 -1.22 7.28
N GLY A 199 -1.58 -0.54 6.47
CA GLY A 199 -2.02 0.13 5.24
C GLY A 199 -2.59 -0.84 4.21
N GLY A 200 -2.08 -2.07 4.17
CA GLY A 200 -2.64 -3.16 3.35
C GLY A 200 -4.08 -3.50 3.74
N ALA A 201 -4.37 -3.57 5.04
CA ALA A 201 -5.71 -3.89 5.53
C ALA A 201 -6.73 -2.79 5.18
N ALA A 202 -6.32 -1.52 5.24
CA ALA A 202 -7.16 -0.41 4.78
C ALA A 202 -7.27 -0.34 3.25
N ALA A 203 -6.19 -0.64 2.51
CA ALA A 203 -6.15 -0.56 1.05
C ALA A 203 -7.17 -1.50 0.40
N GLN A 204 -7.29 -2.74 0.88
CA GLN A 204 -8.31 -3.68 0.38
C GLN A 204 -9.75 -3.18 0.65
N LEU A 205 -10.00 -2.50 1.77
CA LEU A 205 -11.32 -1.92 2.07
C LEU A 205 -11.64 -0.72 1.15
N VAL A 206 -10.65 0.14 0.89
CA VAL A 206 -10.76 1.27 -0.05
C VAL A 206 -11.02 0.74 -1.47
N ALA A 207 -10.25 -0.25 -1.91
CA ALA A 207 -10.39 -0.86 -3.23
C ALA A 207 -11.78 -1.50 -3.42
N ALA A 208 -12.27 -2.26 -2.44
CA ALA A 208 -13.61 -2.83 -2.47
C ALA A 208 -14.68 -1.74 -2.59
N LYS A 209 -14.58 -0.68 -1.77
CA LYS A 209 -15.57 0.42 -1.79
C LYS A 209 -15.60 1.18 -3.10
N LEU A 210 -14.46 1.34 -3.77
CA LEU A 210 -14.39 1.98 -5.09
C LEU A 210 -14.88 1.04 -6.19
N THR A 211 -14.64 -0.26 -6.06
CA THR A 211 -15.17 -1.29 -6.98
C THR A 211 -16.69 -1.32 -6.95
N ASP A 212 -17.32 -1.31 -5.77
CA ASP A 212 -18.78 -1.22 -5.61
C ASP A 212 -19.38 0.06 -6.24
N ARG A 213 -18.57 1.11 -6.38
CA ARG A 213 -18.95 2.36 -7.04
C ARG A 213 -18.71 2.33 -8.56
N GLY A 214 -18.48 1.16 -9.14
CA GLY A 214 -18.25 0.95 -10.56
C GLY A 214 -16.93 1.56 -11.06
N LYS A 215 -15.91 1.68 -10.20
CA LYS A 215 -14.59 2.20 -10.60
C LYS A 215 -13.68 1.07 -11.04
N GLU A 216 -12.85 1.34 -12.05
CA GLU A 216 -11.78 0.44 -12.48
C GLU A 216 -10.61 0.57 -11.49
N VAL A 217 -10.37 -0.48 -10.70
CA VAL A 217 -9.46 -0.47 -9.55
C VAL A 217 -8.49 -1.64 -9.63
N PHE A 218 -7.19 -1.34 -9.58
CA PHE A 218 -6.09 -2.29 -9.48
C PHE A 218 -5.59 -2.29 -8.03
N GLY A 219 -5.97 -3.30 -7.23
CA GLY A 219 -5.63 -3.37 -5.81
C GLY A 219 -4.48 -4.33 -5.54
N TYR A 220 -3.39 -3.84 -4.93
CA TYR A 220 -2.21 -4.66 -4.59
C TYR A 220 -1.78 -4.40 -3.15
N THR A 221 -1.79 -5.43 -2.31
CA THR A 221 -1.37 -5.31 -0.91
C THR A 221 -0.25 -6.29 -0.58
N PHE A 222 0.59 -5.91 0.37
CA PHE A 222 1.76 -6.70 0.79
C PHE A 222 1.77 -6.80 2.30
N ALA A 223 1.94 -8.02 2.81
CA ALA A 223 1.97 -8.27 4.25
C ALA A 223 0.71 -7.72 4.97
N SER A 224 -0.41 -7.56 4.26
CA SER A 224 -1.63 -6.95 4.79
C SER A 224 -2.12 -7.65 6.07
N LEU A 225 -2.49 -6.91 7.11
CA LEU A 225 -3.15 -7.52 8.27
C LEU A 225 -4.56 -8.03 7.91
N ASN A 226 -5.26 -8.63 8.87
CA ASN A 226 -6.61 -9.11 8.66
C ASN A 226 -7.56 -7.93 8.75
N ALA A 227 -8.15 -7.52 7.63
CA ALA A 227 -9.13 -6.45 7.65
C ALA A 227 -10.51 -6.94 8.11
N LEU A 228 -10.79 -8.24 7.96
CA LEU A 228 -12.09 -8.86 8.24
C LEU A 228 -12.04 -9.83 9.42
N THR A 229 -13.21 -10.18 9.97
CA THR A 229 -13.34 -11.32 10.92
C THR A 229 -13.78 -12.62 10.26
N ILE A 230 -14.15 -12.59 8.98
CA ILE A 230 -14.56 -13.75 8.17
C ILE A 230 -13.75 -13.81 6.87
N SER A 231 -13.89 -14.92 6.14
CA SER A 231 -13.24 -15.05 4.84
C SER A 231 -13.88 -14.16 3.78
N GLY A 232 -13.06 -13.37 3.08
CA GLY A 232 -13.46 -12.56 1.92
C GLY A 232 -12.66 -12.90 0.66
N THR A 233 -11.94 -14.04 0.64
CA THR A 233 -10.91 -14.31 -0.38
C THR A 233 -11.43 -14.58 -1.80
N LYS A 234 -12.76 -14.67 -1.94
CA LYS A 234 -13.45 -14.81 -3.23
C LYS A 234 -14.18 -13.52 -3.66
N ALA A 235 -14.21 -12.52 -2.79
CA ALA A 235 -14.82 -11.24 -3.07
C ALA A 235 -13.81 -10.33 -3.78
N TYR A 236 -14.27 -9.45 -4.68
CA TYR A 236 -13.43 -8.45 -5.34
C TYR A 236 -12.21 -9.06 -6.07
N PRO A 237 -12.42 -9.65 -7.26
CA PRO A 237 -11.36 -10.32 -8.03
C PRO A 237 -10.22 -9.39 -8.45
N ASN A 238 -10.42 -8.08 -8.36
CA ASN A 238 -9.45 -7.05 -8.68
C ASN A 238 -8.48 -6.69 -7.53
N ILE A 239 -8.54 -7.40 -6.39
CA ILE A 239 -7.69 -7.18 -5.22
C ILE A 239 -6.74 -8.36 -5.05
N TRP A 240 -5.44 -8.09 -5.08
CA TRP A 240 -4.36 -9.07 -4.96
C TRP A 240 -3.55 -8.84 -3.68
N ASN A 241 -3.63 -9.77 -2.74
CA ASN A 241 -2.92 -9.71 -1.46
C ASN A 241 -1.71 -10.66 -1.47
N PHE A 242 -0.51 -10.11 -1.35
CA PHE A 242 0.74 -10.86 -1.31
C PHE A 242 1.15 -11.13 0.13
N TYR A 243 1.45 -12.39 0.41
CA TYR A 243 1.79 -12.82 1.75
C TYR A 243 2.93 -13.83 1.76
N ASN A 244 3.95 -13.58 2.58
CA ASN A 244 4.94 -14.59 2.87
C ASN A 244 4.44 -15.47 4.03
N TYR A 245 4.43 -16.77 3.85
CA TYR A 245 4.01 -17.75 4.85
C TYR A 245 4.76 -17.61 6.18
N TYR A 246 6.03 -17.22 6.11
CA TYR A 246 6.89 -17.02 7.27
C TYR A 246 6.86 -15.61 7.83
N ASP A 247 6.20 -14.65 7.16
CA ASP A 247 6.06 -13.26 7.62
C ASP A 247 5.70 -13.21 9.11
N THR A 248 6.20 -12.22 9.83
CA THR A 248 6.02 -12.06 11.28
C THR A 248 4.56 -12.15 11.70
N TYR A 249 3.64 -11.61 10.91
CA TYR A 249 2.19 -11.64 11.16
C TYR A 249 1.45 -12.71 10.33
N GLY A 250 2.21 -13.60 9.68
CA GLY A 250 1.70 -14.64 8.83
C GLY A 250 1.29 -15.96 9.48
N PRO A 251 0.89 -16.93 8.65
CA PRO A 251 0.43 -18.24 9.08
C PRO A 251 1.41 -18.98 10.00
N ARG A 252 2.72 -18.84 9.77
CA ARG A 252 3.77 -19.35 10.66
C ARG A 252 4.61 -18.27 11.34
N GLY A 253 4.18 -17.01 11.23
CA GLY A 253 4.74 -15.92 12.01
C GLY A 253 4.47 -16.09 13.49
N ARG A 254 5.46 -15.74 14.32
CA ARG A 254 5.32 -15.75 15.79
C ARG A 254 4.65 -14.49 16.34
N GLY A 255 4.34 -13.52 15.49
CA GLY A 255 3.86 -12.22 15.91
C GLY A 255 4.96 -11.37 16.58
N ALA A 256 4.69 -10.08 16.77
CA ALA A 256 5.54 -9.24 17.61
C ALA A 256 5.16 -9.46 19.08
N PHE A 257 6.14 -9.69 19.96
CA PHE A 257 5.91 -9.94 21.40
C PHE A 257 4.94 -11.10 21.71
N GLY A 258 4.95 -12.15 20.89
CA GLY A 258 4.02 -13.29 21.03
C GLY A 258 2.58 -12.99 20.61
N TYR A 259 2.30 -11.75 20.20
CA TYR A 259 0.99 -11.32 19.77
C TYR A 259 0.77 -11.56 18.28
N ARG A 260 -0.24 -12.37 17.94
CA ARG A 260 -0.63 -12.69 16.55
C ARG A 260 -1.95 -11.99 16.23
N PRO A 261 -1.95 -10.89 15.46
CA PRO A 261 -3.19 -10.21 15.07
C PRO A 261 -4.14 -11.20 14.39
N ALA A 262 -5.36 -11.29 14.91
CA ALA A 262 -6.44 -12.11 14.36
C ALA A 262 -6.07 -13.60 14.17
N MET A 263 -5.42 -14.19 15.18
CA MET A 263 -5.12 -15.62 15.32
C MET A 263 -4.11 -16.22 14.33
N GLY A 264 -3.38 -15.41 13.55
CA GLY A 264 -2.19 -15.80 12.75
C GLY A 264 -2.41 -16.82 11.62
N GLY A 265 -2.93 -18.01 11.91
CA GLY A 265 -3.28 -19.04 10.93
C GLY A 265 -4.46 -18.64 10.01
N LYS A 266 -5.32 -17.73 10.46
CA LYS A 266 -6.45 -17.22 9.66
C LYS A 266 -6.08 -16.05 8.75
N THR A 267 -4.81 -15.62 8.76
CA THR A 267 -4.38 -14.44 8.01
C THR A 267 -4.57 -14.53 6.50
N ILE A 268 -4.54 -15.75 5.97
CA ILE A 268 -4.80 -16.02 4.55
C ILE A 268 -6.29 -15.94 4.17
N TYR A 269 -7.21 -15.97 5.13
CA TYR A 269 -8.65 -16.00 4.85
C TYR A 269 -9.30 -14.63 5.09
N HIS A 270 -8.88 -13.92 6.13
CA HIS A 270 -9.57 -12.72 6.61
C HIS A 270 -9.21 -11.44 5.82
N LYS A 271 -9.25 -11.56 4.49
CA LYS A 271 -8.93 -10.53 3.50
C LYS A 271 -10.01 -10.50 2.43
N LEU A 272 -10.19 -9.33 1.81
CA LEU A 272 -10.94 -9.19 0.56
C LEU A 272 -10.00 -9.46 -0.61
N GLY A 273 -10.43 -10.24 -1.59
CA GLY A 273 -9.64 -10.53 -2.80
C GLY A 273 -8.74 -11.75 -2.69
N HIS A 274 -8.02 -12.00 -3.78
CA HIS A 274 -7.11 -13.11 -3.89
C HIS A 274 -5.96 -12.99 -2.89
N VAL A 275 -5.47 -14.14 -2.41
CA VAL A 275 -4.27 -14.22 -1.58
C VAL A 275 -3.23 -15.03 -2.32
N ILE A 276 -2.12 -14.38 -2.68
CA ILE A 276 -0.94 -15.00 -3.26
C ILE A 276 0.03 -15.29 -2.12
N LEU A 277 0.19 -16.58 -1.82
CA LEU A 277 1.06 -17.06 -0.76
C LEU A 277 2.38 -17.56 -1.35
N PHE A 278 3.50 -17.06 -0.81
CA PHE A 278 4.82 -17.63 -1.08
C PHE A 278 5.52 -18.03 0.22
N LYS A 279 6.56 -18.86 0.12
CA LYS A 279 7.27 -19.42 1.27
C LYS A 279 8.75 -19.10 1.16
N ARG A 280 9.21 -18.07 1.85
CA ARG A 280 10.64 -17.75 1.94
C ARG A 280 11.06 -17.36 3.34
N ASN A 281 12.08 -18.03 3.86
CA ASN A 281 12.57 -17.80 5.21
C ASN A 281 13.65 -16.70 5.22
N TYR A 282 13.21 -15.45 5.27
CA TYR A 282 14.10 -14.29 5.31
C TYR A 282 14.83 -14.09 6.65
N ASN A 283 14.49 -14.85 7.69
CA ASN A 283 15.24 -14.79 8.97
C ASN A 283 16.70 -15.24 8.81
N LYS A 284 17.02 -15.95 7.72
CA LYS A 284 18.37 -16.39 7.35
C LYS A 284 19.10 -15.41 6.41
N ILE A 285 18.48 -14.29 6.04
CA ILE A 285 18.98 -13.33 5.05
C ILE A 285 19.14 -11.95 5.70
N PHE A 286 18.15 -11.50 6.47
CA PHE A 286 18.20 -10.22 7.19
C PHE A 286 18.57 -10.44 8.65
N HIS A 287 19.87 -10.63 8.90
CA HIS A 287 20.40 -11.05 10.20
C HIS A 287 20.33 -9.99 11.30
N THR A 288 20.18 -8.69 10.96
CA THR A 288 20.48 -7.55 11.85
C THR A 288 19.31 -6.95 12.64
N TRP A 289 18.07 -7.44 12.56
CA TRP A 289 16.91 -6.79 13.21
C TRP A 289 16.09 -7.73 14.09
N LYS A 290 15.74 -7.41 15.34
CA LYS A 290 15.36 -8.45 16.34
C LYS A 290 13.88 -8.90 16.44
N TRP A 291 12.85 -8.24 15.87
CA TRP A 291 11.45 -8.58 16.22
C TRP A 291 10.39 -8.60 15.10
N SER A 292 10.67 -8.05 13.92
CA SER A 292 9.79 -8.04 12.72
C SER A 292 10.57 -8.35 11.43
N LYS A 293 11.60 -9.22 11.56
CA LYS A 293 12.68 -9.55 10.60
C LYS A 293 12.31 -9.71 9.13
N ASN A 294 11.07 -10.10 8.86
CA ASN A 294 10.60 -10.49 7.53
C ASN A 294 9.26 -9.85 7.15
N HIS A 295 8.80 -8.87 7.93
CA HIS A 295 7.60 -8.06 7.68
C HIS A 295 7.99 -6.71 7.07
N VAL A 296 8.73 -6.80 5.97
CA VAL A 296 9.41 -5.67 5.31
C VAL A 296 9.31 -5.83 3.81
N MET A 297 9.13 -4.72 3.11
CA MET A 297 8.88 -4.73 1.67
C MET A 297 10.01 -5.37 0.84
N ALA A 298 11.25 -5.30 1.31
CA ALA A 298 12.39 -5.83 0.58
C ALA A 298 12.30 -7.35 0.31
N GLY A 299 11.76 -8.14 1.23
CA GLY A 299 11.49 -9.56 0.97
C GLY A 299 10.48 -9.76 -0.16
N TYR A 300 9.45 -8.91 -0.23
CA TYR A 300 8.45 -8.97 -1.29
C TYR A 300 8.99 -8.50 -2.64
N CYS A 301 9.82 -7.45 -2.65
CA CYS A 301 10.54 -7.00 -3.85
C CYS A 301 11.42 -8.12 -4.40
N GLU A 302 12.20 -8.76 -3.54
CA GLU A 302 13.10 -9.85 -3.92
C GLU A 302 12.33 -11.06 -4.49
N TRP A 303 11.25 -11.49 -3.83
CA TRP A 303 10.43 -12.61 -4.32
C TRP A 303 9.79 -12.32 -5.69
N LEU A 304 9.38 -11.08 -5.93
CA LEU A 304 8.85 -10.63 -7.22
C LEU A 304 9.93 -10.40 -8.28
N GLY A 305 11.21 -10.64 -7.97
CA GLY A 305 12.32 -10.39 -8.89
C GLY A 305 12.46 -8.92 -9.26
N VAL A 306 12.13 -8.00 -8.33
CA VAL A 306 12.52 -6.60 -8.45
C VAL A 306 14.03 -6.55 -8.28
N THR A 307 14.76 -6.12 -9.31
CA THR A 307 16.22 -6.03 -9.29
C THR A 307 16.63 -5.00 -8.25
N LEU A 308 17.12 -5.44 -7.09
CA LEU A 308 17.60 -4.59 -5.98
C LEU A 308 19.01 -4.09 -6.22
#